data_AF-A0A8D0GH84-F1
#
_entry.id   AF-A0A8D0GH84-F1
#
_cell.length_a   1.000
_cell.length_b   1.000
_cell.length_c   1.000
_cell.angle_alpha   90.00
_cell.angle_beta   90.00
_cell.angle_gamma   90.00
#
_symmetry.space_group_name_H-M   'P 1'
#
loop_
_entity.id
_entity.type
_entity.pdbx_description
1 polymer ?
#
loop_
_entity_poly.entity_id
_entity_poly.type
_entity_poly.pdbx_seq_one_letter_code
_entity_poly.pdbx_strand_id
1 'polypeptide(L)'
;MELPAGPFYVLPHGGQQYLCYYSQRVGSSFRVCVTNACECWSSELTQEKLEGDMPQSGLCTLDSCDTKFREAFEHRAATLTVHDSKASLQLEEDTWSLTFDLFKLPLSEARKRLQALMLGLVGRVQHLEKRLEAAEDVAAAAVSCSPEKGSLRNPSLFTPDLSPRAGRGGGGGGPAVLLKRRAPGESLVNPGFKSKKAPTGVDFEDL
;
A
#
# COMPACT_ATOMS: atom_id res chain seq x y z
N MET A 1 1.40 28.00 12.63
CA MET A 1 1.82 28.05 11.21
C MET A 1 1.21 26.83 10.56
N GLU A 2 0.24 27.00 9.67
CA GLU A 2 -0.47 25.87 9.06
C GLU A 2 0.48 25.19 8.07
N LEU A 3 0.85 23.93 8.35
CA LEU A 3 1.69 23.16 7.45
C LEU A 3 0.90 22.87 6.16
N PRO A 4 1.54 22.92 4.97
CA PRO A 4 0.89 22.51 3.74
C PRO A 4 0.55 21.02 3.86
N ALA A 5 -0.71 20.72 4.11
CA ALA A 5 -1.21 19.37 4.03
C ALA A 5 -1.17 18.92 2.57
N GLY A 6 -0.76 17.66 2.39
CA GLY A 6 -0.70 16.97 1.10
C GLY A 6 -1.58 15.72 1.14
N PRO A 7 -1.72 15.01 0.01
CA PRO A 7 -0.66 14.64 -0.93
C PRO A 7 -0.26 15.71 -1.96
N PHE A 8 0.93 15.48 -2.57
CA PHE A 8 1.59 16.36 -3.54
C PHE A 8 1.85 15.59 -4.84
N TYR A 9 1.56 16.20 -5.98
CA TYR A 9 1.72 15.61 -7.30
C TYR A 9 2.31 16.61 -8.28
N VAL A 10 3.05 16.13 -9.29
CA VAL A 10 3.65 16.99 -10.31
C VAL A 10 2.97 16.73 -11.66
N LEU A 11 2.49 17.79 -12.31
CA LEU A 11 1.90 17.75 -13.64
C LEU A 11 2.67 18.63 -14.63
N PRO A 12 2.92 18.16 -15.87
CA PRO A 12 3.47 18.99 -16.92
C PRO A 12 2.38 19.80 -17.63
N HIS A 13 2.67 21.05 -17.98
CA HIS A 13 1.85 21.84 -18.90
C HIS A 13 2.71 22.88 -19.61
N GLY A 14 2.60 23.00 -20.94
CA GLY A 14 3.30 24.02 -21.71
C GLY A 14 4.83 24.04 -21.54
N GLY A 15 5.46 22.88 -21.35
CA GLY A 15 6.90 22.75 -21.11
C GLY A 15 7.38 23.12 -19.70
N GLN A 16 6.46 23.43 -18.78
CA GLN A 16 6.74 23.70 -17.37
C GLN A 16 6.15 22.60 -16.48
N GLN A 17 6.68 22.49 -15.26
CA GLN A 17 6.15 21.61 -14.22
C GLN A 17 5.35 22.41 -13.19
N TYR A 18 4.24 21.82 -12.77
CA TYR A 18 3.35 22.37 -11.76
C TYR A 18 3.20 21.39 -10.62
N LEU A 19 3.25 21.90 -9.39
CA LEU A 19 2.95 21.17 -8.18
C LEU A 19 1.46 21.34 -7.86
N CYS A 20 0.75 20.22 -7.87
CA CYS A 20 -0.65 20.10 -7.49
C CYS A 20 -0.74 19.50 -6.09
N TYR A 21 -1.55 20.11 -5.23
CA TYR A 21 -1.79 19.59 -3.88
C TYR A 21 -3.12 20.06 -3.35
N TYR A 22 -3.61 19.38 -2.32
CA TYR A 22 -4.80 19.81 -1.62
C TYR A 22 -4.59 19.74 -0.12
N SER A 23 -5.20 20.70 0.58
CA SER A 23 -5.15 20.72 2.03
C SER A 23 -5.93 19.54 2.62
N GLN A 24 -5.51 19.09 3.80
CA GLN A 24 -6.38 18.29 4.65
C GLN A 24 -7.64 19.09 4.93
N ARG A 25 -8.76 18.38 4.97
CA ARG A 25 -10.08 18.95 5.20
C ARG A 25 -10.09 19.77 6.49
N VAL A 26 -10.50 21.03 6.39
CA VAL A 26 -10.80 21.89 7.53
C VAL A 26 -12.32 22.09 7.53
N GLY A 27 -12.99 21.47 8.51
CA GLY A 27 -14.46 21.45 8.55
C GLY A 27 -15.06 20.65 7.39
N SER A 28 -15.90 21.29 6.57
CA SER A 28 -16.57 20.71 5.39
C SER A 28 -15.98 21.20 4.05
N SER A 29 -14.74 21.67 4.07
CA SER A 29 -14.07 22.16 2.86
C SER A 29 -12.63 21.66 2.79
N PHE A 30 -12.12 21.51 1.58
CA PHE A 30 -10.69 21.41 1.33
C PHE A 30 -10.32 22.32 0.17
N ARG A 31 -9.06 22.75 0.14
CA ARG A 31 -8.57 23.65 -0.91
C ARG A 31 -7.64 22.90 -1.82
N VAL A 32 -7.89 22.97 -3.13
CA VAL A 32 -6.93 22.51 -4.16
C VAL A 32 -6.09 23.69 -4.58
N CYS A 33 -4.78 23.45 -4.69
CA CYS A 33 -3.79 24.44 -5.08
C CYS A 33 -2.92 23.88 -6.20
N VAL A 34 -2.55 24.75 -7.12
CA VAL A 34 -1.59 24.48 -8.19
C VAL A 34 -0.56 25.59 -8.20
N THR A 35 0.72 25.27 -8.40
CA THR A 35 1.79 26.27 -8.48
C THR A 35 2.96 25.82 -9.35
N ASN A 36 3.58 26.76 -10.07
CA ASN A 36 4.87 26.58 -10.74
C ASN A 36 6.05 27.15 -9.91
N ALA A 37 5.87 27.26 -8.59
CA ALA A 37 6.80 27.91 -7.65
C ALA A 37 6.99 29.44 -7.79
N CYS A 38 6.36 30.07 -8.79
CA CYS A 38 6.33 31.53 -8.96
C CYS A 38 4.92 32.10 -8.69
N GLU A 39 3.92 31.44 -9.26
CA GLU A 39 2.52 31.81 -9.20
C GLU A 39 1.71 30.69 -8.55
N CYS A 40 0.54 31.02 -8.02
CA CYS A 40 -0.32 30.05 -7.36
C CYS A 40 -1.78 30.25 -7.77
N TRP A 41 -2.44 29.16 -8.12
CA TRP A 41 -3.88 29.09 -8.36
C TRP A 41 -4.50 28.26 -7.25
N SER A 42 -5.68 28.65 -6.79
CA SER A 42 -6.41 27.85 -5.81
C SER A 42 -7.91 27.90 -6.00
N SER A 43 -8.58 26.89 -5.47
CA SER A 43 -10.03 26.83 -5.38
C SER A 43 -10.43 26.17 -4.07
N GLU A 44 -11.44 26.74 -3.42
CA GLU A 44 -12.09 26.11 -2.28
C GLU A 44 -13.18 25.18 -2.77
N LEU A 45 -13.07 23.91 -2.40
CA LEU A 45 -14.07 22.89 -2.66
C LEU A 45 -14.97 22.74 -1.45
N THR A 46 -16.26 22.97 -1.71
CA THR A 46 -17.36 22.68 -0.79
C THR A 46 -18.21 21.58 -1.41
N GLN A 47 -18.94 20.84 -0.57
CA GLN A 47 -19.90 19.83 -1.02
C GLN A 47 -20.87 20.42 -2.06
N GLU A 48 -21.34 21.65 -1.84
CA GLU A 48 -22.26 22.37 -2.73
C GLU A 48 -21.69 22.61 -4.14
N LYS A 49 -20.41 23.01 -4.24
CA LYS A 49 -19.76 23.20 -5.56
C LYS A 49 -19.60 21.87 -6.30
N LEU A 50 -19.30 20.81 -5.54
CA LEU A 50 -19.15 19.47 -6.10
C LEU A 50 -20.48 18.89 -6.60
N GLU A 51 -21.60 19.23 -5.95
CA GLU A 51 -22.96 18.84 -6.37
C GLU A 51 -23.51 19.72 -7.49
N GLY A 52 -23.23 21.03 -7.47
CA GLY A 52 -23.72 21.99 -8.46
C GLY A 52 -23.04 21.91 -9.84
N ASP A 53 -21.76 21.55 -9.88
CA ASP A 53 -20.97 21.48 -11.12
C ASP A 53 -21.00 20.09 -11.79
N MET A 54 -21.71 19.10 -11.22
CA MET A 54 -21.65 17.68 -11.63
C MET A 54 -22.99 17.05 -12.07
N PRO A 55 -23.58 17.45 -13.22
CA PRO A 55 -24.77 16.79 -13.75
C PRO A 55 -24.50 15.44 -14.45
N GLN A 56 -23.23 15.05 -14.69
CA GLN A 56 -22.86 13.88 -15.51
C GLN A 56 -21.86 12.90 -14.84
N SER A 57 -21.30 13.24 -13.69
CA SER A 57 -20.20 12.47 -13.09
C SER A 57 -20.66 11.76 -11.83
N GLY A 58 -20.34 10.46 -11.70
CA GLY A 58 -20.71 9.65 -10.54
C GLY A 58 -20.41 10.37 -9.22
N LEU A 59 -21.46 10.59 -8.42
CA LEU A 59 -21.51 11.31 -7.13
C LEU A 59 -20.14 11.36 -6.45
N CYS A 60 -19.40 12.45 -6.69
CA CYS A 60 -18.22 12.72 -5.92
C CYS A 60 -18.71 13.32 -4.60
N THR A 61 -18.55 12.59 -3.50
CA THR A 61 -18.68 13.17 -2.18
C THR A 61 -17.34 13.79 -1.79
N LEU A 62 -17.37 14.79 -0.91
CA LEU A 62 -16.15 15.33 -0.35
C LEU A 62 -15.29 14.25 0.35
N ASP A 63 -15.93 13.16 0.83
CA ASP A 63 -15.27 12.03 1.51
C ASP A 63 -14.52 11.09 0.55
N SER A 64 -15.04 10.92 -0.66
CA SER A 64 -14.40 10.10 -1.71
C SER A 64 -13.41 10.89 -2.57
N CYS A 65 -13.28 12.20 -2.33
CA CYS A 65 -12.42 13.01 -3.17
C CYS A 65 -10.93 12.67 -2.98
N ASP A 66 -10.47 12.44 -1.74
CA ASP A 66 -9.08 12.05 -1.47
C ASP A 66 -8.65 10.79 -2.26
N THR A 67 -9.52 9.79 -2.30
CA THR A 67 -9.28 8.54 -3.05
C THR A 67 -9.27 8.79 -4.54
N LYS A 68 -10.23 9.55 -5.07
CA LYS A 68 -10.29 9.91 -6.50
C LYS A 68 -9.06 10.71 -6.95
N PHE A 69 -8.62 11.67 -6.13
CA PHE A 69 -7.38 12.38 -6.38
C PHE A 69 -6.21 11.40 -6.43
N ARG A 70 -6.05 10.55 -5.41
CA ARG A 70 -4.96 9.56 -5.38
C ARG A 70 -4.96 8.66 -6.60
N GLU A 71 -6.09 8.04 -6.93
CA GLU A 71 -6.25 7.14 -8.08
C GLU A 71 -5.88 7.85 -9.38
N ALA A 72 -6.46 9.02 -9.65
CA ALA A 72 -6.19 9.75 -10.90
C ALA A 72 -4.71 10.15 -11.04
N PHE A 73 -4.03 10.51 -9.94
CA PHE A 73 -2.61 10.82 -10.01
C PHE A 73 -1.73 9.56 -10.14
N GLU A 74 -2.07 8.46 -9.48
CA GLU A 74 -1.35 7.18 -9.58
C GLU A 74 -1.47 6.58 -10.99
N HIS A 75 -2.66 6.64 -11.58
CA HIS A 75 -2.93 6.13 -12.93
C HIS A 75 -2.58 7.11 -14.05
N ARG A 76 -2.10 8.32 -13.71
CA ARG A 76 -1.79 9.40 -14.68
C ARG A 76 -3.01 9.88 -15.48
N ALA A 77 -4.17 9.79 -14.85
CA ALA A 77 -5.48 10.26 -15.28
C ALA A 77 -5.73 11.76 -14.95
N ALA A 78 -4.72 12.46 -14.43
CA ALA A 78 -4.78 13.88 -14.11
C ALA A 78 -4.18 14.74 -15.22
N THR A 79 -4.93 15.73 -15.70
CA THR A 79 -4.49 16.72 -16.69
C THR A 79 -4.66 18.13 -16.16
N LEU A 80 -3.73 19.01 -16.54
CA LEU A 80 -3.71 20.40 -16.11
C LEU A 80 -3.69 21.29 -17.34
N THR A 81 -4.60 22.26 -17.38
CA THR A 81 -4.56 23.37 -18.33
C THR A 81 -4.37 24.67 -17.55
N VAL A 82 -3.45 25.52 -18.00
CA VAL A 82 -3.13 26.78 -17.32
C VAL A 82 -3.25 27.93 -18.32
N HIS A 83 -4.07 28.90 -17.95
CA HIS A 83 -4.19 30.21 -18.59
C HIS A 83 -3.78 31.29 -17.58
N ASP A 84 -3.52 32.51 -18.05
CA ASP A 84 -2.91 33.58 -17.25
C ASP A 84 -3.63 33.80 -15.90
N SER A 85 -4.95 33.88 -15.88
CA SER A 85 -5.74 34.11 -14.66
C SER A 85 -6.44 32.86 -14.07
N LYS A 86 -6.49 31.75 -14.82
CA LYS A 86 -7.28 30.56 -14.49
C LYS A 86 -6.51 29.29 -14.84
N ALA A 87 -6.56 28.30 -13.95
CA ALA A 87 -6.12 26.94 -14.25
C ALA A 87 -7.30 25.98 -14.11
N SER A 88 -7.35 24.94 -14.92
CA SER A 88 -8.34 23.86 -14.78
C SER A 88 -7.61 22.53 -14.58
N LEU A 89 -7.90 21.87 -13.47
CA LEU A 89 -7.40 20.54 -13.13
C LEU A 89 -8.51 19.53 -13.42
N GLN A 90 -8.27 18.65 -14.39
CA GLN A 90 -9.20 17.59 -14.75
C GLN A 90 -8.63 16.24 -14.31
N LEU A 91 -9.43 15.49 -13.59
CA LEU A 91 -9.16 14.13 -13.13
C LEU A 91 -10.16 13.22 -13.84
N GLU A 92 -9.69 12.34 -14.71
CA GLU A 92 -10.57 11.55 -15.56
C GLU A 92 -10.17 10.08 -15.55
N GLU A 93 -11.10 9.25 -15.10
CA GLU A 93 -11.02 7.79 -15.08
C GLU A 93 -12.17 7.20 -15.88
N ASP A 94 -12.11 5.91 -16.20
CA ASP A 94 -13.11 5.23 -17.04
C ASP A 94 -14.56 5.37 -16.52
N THR A 95 -14.72 5.56 -15.21
CA THR A 95 -16.04 5.58 -14.53
C THR A 95 -16.45 6.95 -14.01
N TRP A 96 -15.54 7.93 -13.97
CA TRP A 96 -15.80 9.24 -13.40
C TRP A 96 -14.87 10.30 -13.97
N SER A 97 -15.36 11.54 -14.04
CA SER A 97 -14.55 12.70 -14.41
C SER A 97 -14.83 13.86 -13.47
N LEU A 98 -13.79 14.51 -12.97
CA LEU A 98 -13.88 15.72 -12.15
C LEU A 98 -13.05 16.84 -12.75
N THR A 99 -13.66 18.00 -12.91
CA THR A 99 -12.99 19.21 -13.39
C THR A 99 -13.06 20.28 -12.30
N PHE A 100 -11.90 20.83 -11.97
CA PHE A 100 -11.76 21.87 -10.96
C PHE A 100 -11.25 23.14 -11.59
N ASP A 101 -12.02 24.22 -11.45
CA ASP A 101 -11.58 25.55 -11.85
C ASP A 101 -10.87 26.25 -10.69
N LEU A 102 -9.63 26.65 -10.93
CA LEU A 102 -8.75 27.35 -10.00
C LEU A 102 -8.45 28.75 -10.50
N PHE A 103 -8.39 29.69 -9.57
CA PHE A 103 -8.15 31.10 -9.88
C PHE A 103 -6.83 31.56 -9.31
N LYS A 104 -6.14 32.41 -10.07
CA LYS A 104 -4.84 32.97 -9.69
C LYS A 104 -4.98 33.79 -8.41
N LEU A 105 -4.15 33.47 -7.43
CA LEU A 105 -4.10 34.19 -6.16
C LEU A 105 -3.42 35.55 -6.34
N PRO A 106 -3.84 36.58 -5.59
CA PRO A 106 -3.10 37.83 -5.50
C PRO A 106 -1.67 37.59 -5.02
N LEU A 107 -0.71 38.37 -5.53
CA LEU A 107 0.72 38.21 -5.25
C LEU A 107 1.04 38.13 -3.75
N SER A 108 0.36 38.93 -2.93
CA SER A 108 0.54 38.97 -1.47
C SER A 108 0.13 37.65 -0.79
N GLU A 109 -0.95 37.00 -1.26
CA GLU A 109 -1.39 35.70 -0.75
C GLU A 109 -0.52 34.58 -1.30
N ALA A 110 -0.24 34.61 -2.61
CA ALA A 110 0.63 33.64 -3.27
C ALA A 110 1.99 33.54 -2.58
N ARG A 111 2.62 34.69 -2.26
CA ARG A 111 3.91 34.71 -1.56
C ARG A 111 3.88 34.03 -0.21
N LYS A 112 2.86 34.31 0.62
CA LYS A 112 2.70 33.67 1.94
C LYS A 112 2.51 32.17 1.79
N ARG A 113 1.69 31.76 0.81
CA ARG A 113 1.39 30.36 0.53
C ARG A 113 2.63 29.60 0.05
N LEU A 114 3.39 30.16 -0.89
CA LEU A 114 4.64 29.57 -1.37
C LEU A 114 5.70 29.47 -0.29
N GLN A 115 5.82 30.48 0.59
CA GLN A 115 6.73 30.44 1.72
C GLN A 115 6.36 29.30 2.68
N ALA A 116 5.08 29.20 3.07
CA ALA A 116 4.60 28.12 3.93
C ALA A 116 4.77 26.75 3.28
N LEU A 117 4.51 26.65 1.96
CA LEU A 117 4.66 25.44 1.18
C LEU A 117 6.11 24.95 1.19
N MET A 118 7.05 25.83 0.82
CA MET A 118 8.48 25.52 0.76
C MET A 118 9.01 25.07 2.14
N LEU A 119 8.73 25.84 3.21
CA LEU A 119 9.18 25.49 4.55
C LEU A 119 8.55 24.18 5.05
N GLY A 120 7.26 23.96 4.72
CA GLY A 120 6.57 22.72 5.05
C GLY A 120 7.12 21.50 4.32
N LEU A 121 7.48 21.64 3.03
CA LEU A 121 8.13 20.59 2.25
C LEU A 121 9.50 20.24 2.83
N VAL A 122 10.31 21.23 3.20
CA VAL A 122 11.60 20.99 3.89
C VAL A 122 11.38 20.21 5.20
N GLY A 123 10.42 20.63 6.02
CA GLY A 123 10.08 19.91 7.25
C GLY A 123 9.62 18.46 7.01
N ARG A 124 8.86 18.22 5.93
CA ARG A 124 8.44 16.87 5.54
C ARG A 124 9.60 16.01 5.06
N VAL A 125 10.52 16.55 4.26
CA VAL A 125 11.72 15.83 3.80
C VAL A 125 12.57 15.41 4.99
N GLN A 126 12.88 16.34 5.90
CA GLN A 126 13.65 16.03 7.12
C GLN A 126 12.98 14.96 7.99
N HIS A 127 11.64 14.99 8.09
CA HIS A 127 10.90 13.98 8.84
C HIS A 127 10.94 12.61 8.15
N LEU A 128 10.84 12.58 6.82
CA LEU A 128 10.91 11.35 6.03
C LEU A 128 12.32 10.73 6.08
N GLU A 129 13.37 11.55 5.98
CA GLU A 129 14.77 11.12 6.12
C GLU A 129 15.00 10.41 7.46
N LYS A 130 14.61 11.04 8.58
CA LYS A 130 14.71 10.42 9.92
C LYS A 130 13.93 9.12 10.07
N ARG A 131 12.73 9.05 9.46
CA ARG A 131 11.90 7.84 9.49
C ARG A 131 12.49 6.71 8.65
N LEU A 132 13.13 7.05 7.54
CA LEU A 132 13.82 6.10 6.69
C LEU A 132 15.04 5.53 7.43
N GLU A 133 15.87 6.38 8.03
CA GLU A 133 17.01 5.96 8.87
C GLU A 133 16.58 5.00 9.99
N ALA A 134 15.53 5.36 10.75
CA ALA A 134 15.02 4.50 11.82
C ALA A 134 14.45 3.17 11.30
N ALA A 135 13.81 3.16 10.12
CA ALA A 135 13.29 1.95 9.51
C ALA A 135 14.42 1.03 9.02
N GLU A 136 15.50 1.61 8.47
CA GLU A 136 16.70 0.91 8.05
C GLU A 136 17.45 0.31 9.24
N ASP A 137 17.59 1.04 10.34
CA ASP A 137 18.18 0.53 11.59
C ASP A 137 17.39 -0.66 12.15
N VAL A 138 16.06 -0.56 12.16
CA VAL A 138 15.18 -1.66 12.60
C VAL A 138 15.30 -2.86 11.66
N ALA A 139 15.37 -2.64 10.34
CA ALA A 139 15.56 -3.71 9.37
C ALA A 139 16.94 -4.38 9.53
N ALA A 140 18.01 -3.60 9.74
CA ALA A 140 19.35 -4.11 9.97
C ALA A 140 19.44 -4.89 11.30
N ALA A 141 18.82 -4.38 12.37
CA ALA A 141 18.73 -5.08 13.65
C ALA A 141 17.95 -6.40 13.51
N ALA A 142 16.85 -6.43 12.76
CA ALA A 142 16.09 -7.65 12.49
C ALA A 142 16.88 -8.71 11.71
N VAL A 143 17.75 -8.29 10.79
CA VAL A 143 18.67 -9.20 10.06
C VAL A 143 19.78 -9.71 10.99
N SER A 144 20.32 -8.86 11.86
CA SER A 144 21.35 -9.24 12.85
C SER A 144 20.81 -10.10 14.01
N CYS A 145 19.53 -9.98 14.32
CA CYS A 145 18.81 -10.79 15.29
C CYS A 145 18.19 -12.01 14.62
N SER A 146 18.99 -12.81 13.90
CA SER A 146 18.56 -14.16 13.55
C SER A 146 18.46 -14.97 14.85
N PRO A 147 17.31 -15.55 15.23
CA PRO A 147 17.26 -16.53 16.29
C PRO A 147 17.91 -17.81 15.74
N GLU A 148 19.23 -17.89 15.80
CA GLU A 148 19.95 -19.16 15.68
C GLU A 148 19.67 -19.98 16.94
N LYS A 149 18.50 -20.61 16.98
CA LYS A 149 18.26 -21.78 17.81
C LYS A 149 17.44 -22.79 17.02
N GLY A 150 18.13 -23.84 16.63
CA GLY A 150 17.75 -24.77 15.57
C GLY A 150 16.34 -25.34 15.68
N SER A 151 15.63 -25.26 14.56
CA SER A 151 14.63 -26.24 14.19
C SER A 151 14.60 -26.29 12.67
N LEU A 152 15.08 -27.39 12.12
CA LEU A 152 14.93 -27.73 10.70
C LEU A 152 13.44 -27.65 10.36
N ARG A 153 13.03 -26.58 9.68
CA ARG A 153 11.68 -26.45 9.11
C ARG A 153 11.82 -26.11 7.64
N ASN A 154 11.55 -27.15 6.83
CA ASN A 154 11.58 -27.18 5.37
C ASN A 154 11.05 -25.90 4.69
N PRO A 155 11.75 -25.34 3.70
CA PRO A 155 11.11 -24.54 2.68
C PRO A 155 10.65 -25.49 1.55
N SER A 156 9.40 -25.95 1.58
CA SER A 156 8.81 -26.53 0.37
C SER A 156 8.43 -25.38 -0.57
N LEU A 157 9.39 -24.97 -1.38
CA LEU A 157 9.16 -24.12 -2.55
C LEU A 157 8.24 -24.87 -3.50
N PHE A 158 7.08 -24.26 -3.77
CA PHE A 158 6.23 -24.61 -4.90
C PHE A 158 6.94 -24.22 -6.20
N THR A 159 7.29 -25.20 -7.01
CA THR A 159 7.52 -25.03 -8.45
C THR A 159 6.93 -26.23 -9.20
N PRO A 160 5.94 -26.05 -10.08
CA PRO A 160 5.49 -27.11 -10.96
C PRO A 160 6.43 -27.15 -12.17
N ASP A 161 7.31 -28.15 -12.22
CA ASP A 161 8.10 -28.41 -13.43
C ASP A 161 7.29 -29.33 -14.35
N LEU A 162 6.85 -28.76 -15.48
CA LEU A 162 6.22 -29.44 -16.59
C LEU A 162 7.26 -29.62 -17.70
N SER A 163 7.72 -30.86 -17.94
CA SER A 163 7.86 -31.40 -19.30
C SER A 163 8.44 -32.84 -19.31
N PRO A 164 8.22 -33.60 -20.42
CA PRO A 164 8.06 -35.05 -20.35
C PRO A 164 9.13 -35.85 -21.11
N ARG A 165 9.15 -37.16 -20.79
CA ARG A 165 9.24 -38.32 -21.72
C ARG A 165 10.52 -39.18 -21.64
N ALA A 166 10.23 -40.48 -21.77
CA ALA A 166 11.06 -41.67 -22.01
C ALA A 166 11.72 -42.27 -20.75
N GLY A 167 11.49 -43.52 -20.36
CA GLY A 167 10.77 -44.65 -20.98
C GLY A 167 11.41 -45.96 -20.47
N ARG A 168 10.58 -47.00 -20.31
CA ARG A 168 10.86 -48.38 -19.87
C ARG A 168 10.95 -48.58 -18.34
N GLY A 169 10.13 -49.42 -17.71
CA GLY A 169 9.07 -50.28 -18.22
C GLY A 169 8.41 -51.13 -17.13
N GLY A 170 7.10 -51.37 -17.30
CA GLY A 170 6.27 -52.51 -16.87
C GLY A 170 6.17 -52.85 -15.38
N GLY A 171 5.01 -53.15 -14.79
CA GLY A 171 3.61 -53.18 -15.21
C GLY A 171 2.76 -53.46 -13.96
N GLY A 172 1.61 -52.83 -13.80
CA GLY A 172 0.35 -53.58 -13.70
C GLY A 172 -0.45 -53.28 -12.42
N GLY A 173 -1.69 -52.80 -12.60
CA GLY A 173 -2.84 -53.02 -11.71
C GLY A 173 -2.94 -52.21 -10.41
N GLY A 174 -3.78 -51.16 -10.38
CA GLY A 174 -4.48 -50.77 -9.14
C GLY A 174 -5.69 -51.71 -8.88
N PRO A 175 -6.66 -51.37 -8.01
CA PRO A 175 -6.67 -50.37 -6.93
C PRO A 175 -7.18 -50.96 -5.58
N ALA A 176 -7.01 -50.26 -4.45
CA ALA A 176 -8.01 -50.14 -3.36
C ALA A 176 -7.41 -49.54 -2.09
N VAL A 177 -7.90 -48.34 -1.75
CA VAL A 177 -7.74 -47.72 -0.44
C VAL A 177 -8.52 -48.54 0.60
N LEU A 178 -7.85 -48.94 1.69
CA LEU A 178 -8.51 -49.26 2.95
C LEU A 178 -7.78 -48.53 4.08
N LEU A 179 -8.35 -47.38 4.44
CA LEU A 179 -8.04 -46.59 5.63
C LEU A 179 -8.21 -47.46 6.89
N LYS A 180 -7.12 -48.02 7.41
CA LYS A 180 -7.09 -48.55 8.78
C LYS A 180 -6.58 -47.46 9.72
N ARG A 181 -7.45 -47.02 10.64
CA ARG A 181 -7.10 -46.15 11.75
C ARG A 181 -5.99 -46.81 12.57
N ARG A 182 -4.85 -46.14 12.74
CA ARG A 182 -3.70 -46.63 13.50
C ARG A 182 -3.96 -46.51 15.00
N ALA A 183 -3.62 -47.56 15.76
CA ALA A 183 -3.75 -47.57 17.20
C ALA A 183 -2.63 -46.74 17.86
N PRO A 184 -2.88 -46.06 18.99
CA PRO A 184 -1.87 -45.28 19.69
C PRO A 184 -0.69 -46.16 20.13
N GLY A 185 0.54 -45.80 19.73
CA GLY A 185 1.76 -46.47 20.15
C GLY A 185 2.51 -47.25 19.06
N GLU A 186 2.04 -47.26 17.81
CA GLU A 186 2.83 -47.82 16.69
C GLU A 186 3.88 -46.82 16.17
N SER A 187 5.14 -47.25 16.12
CA SER A 187 6.26 -46.46 15.60
C SER A 187 6.11 -46.19 14.10
N LEU A 188 6.30 -44.93 13.72
CA LEU A 188 6.09 -44.43 12.35
C LEU A 188 7.25 -44.77 11.39
N VAL A 189 8.43 -45.08 11.92
CA VAL A 189 9.63 -45.43 11.13
C VAL A 189 9.72 -46.92 10.88
N ASN A 190 9.15 -47.75 11.76
CA ASN A 190 9.17 -49.21 11.63
C ASN A 190 7.79 -49.81 11.93
N PRO A 191 6.87 -49.80 10.94
CA PRO A 191 5.54 -50.38 11.10
C PRO A 191 5.64 -51.86 11.47
N GLY A 192 5.00 -52.27 12.56
CA GLY A 192 4.98 -53.67 13.04
C GLY A 192 5.95 -54.00 14.19
N PHE A 193 6.77 -53.05 14.64
CA PHE A 193 7.64 -53.26 15.80
C PHE A 193 6.90 -52.98 17.13
N LYS A 194 6.71 -54.02 17.97
CA LYS A 194 6.12 -53.87 19.31
C LYS A 194 7.20 -53.48 20.33
N SER A 195 6.97 -52.43 21.12
CA SER A 195 7.93 -51.95 22.13
C SER A 195 8.12 -52.96 23.27
N LYS A 196 9.32 -52.96 23.88
CA LYS A 196 9.66 -53.84 25.02
C LYS A 196 8.91 -53.40 26.29
N LYS A 197 8.41 -54.39 27.03
CA LYS A 197 7.61 -54.25 28.27
C LYS A 197 8.47 -53.68 29.41
N ALA A 198 7.90 -52.78 30.22
CA ALA A 198 8.56 -52.20 31.39
C ALA A 198 8.77 -53.25 32.50
N PRO A 199 9.84 -53.13 33.33
CA PRO A 199 10.12 -54.10 34.39
C PRO A 199 9.07 -54.04 35.50
N THR A 200 8.60 -55.23 35.91
CA THR A 200 7.64 -55.45 36.99
C THR A 200 8.36 -55.36 38.34
N GLY A 201 7.77 -54.62 39.29
CA GLY A 201 8.36 -54.34 40.60
C GLY A 201 8.53 -55.57 41.49
N VAL A 202 9.38 -55.43 42.51
CA VAL A 202 9.62 -56.45 43.56
C VAL A 202 8.67 -56.20 44.74
N ASP A 203 8.14 -57.29 45.29
CA ASP A 203 7.25 -57.31 46.45
C ASP A 203 8.07 -57.49 47.74
N PHE A 204 7.72 -56.79 48.82
CA PHE A 204 8.37 -56.95 50.12
C PHE A 204 7.38 -57.60 51.08
N GLU A 205 7.75 -58.72 51.70
CA GLU A 205 6.93 -59.35 52.74
C GLU A 205 7.04 -58.57 54.07
N ASP A 206 5.89 -58.36 54.70
CA ASP A 206 5.72 -57.71 56.00
C ASP A 206 6.18 -58.64 57.15
N LEU A 207 6.93 -58.08 58.10
CA LEU A 207 7.32 -58.70 59.38
C LEU A 207 6.91 -57.83 60.55
#